data_AF-A0A258IB70-F1
#
_entry.id   AF-A0A258IB70-F1
#
_cell.length_a   1.000
_cell.length_b   1.000
_cell.length_c   1.000
_cell.angle_alpha   90.00
_cell.angle_beta   90.00
_cell.angle_gamma   90.00
#
_symmetry.space_group_name_H-M   'P 1'
#
loop_
_entity.id
_entity.type
_entity.pdbx_description
1 polymer ?
#
loop_
_entity_poly.entity_id
_entity_poly.type
_entity_poly.pdbx_seq_one_letter_code
_entity_poly.pdbx_strand_id
1 'polypeptide(L)'
;MTTPNCYRQNFIPIKYFLSSYRALSDGRFGIKQLKKLLEDEDFLISEWKVVWIGTCATLRSAVELFRVDAQSCLSQNIRNELKAEWEGIKERAELHPIYWEFLKKERDNIIHEYKWSAYEAWLSPDGAIQSPPTLLGRLVASSDVSPSLLMKGGEYEGFDSVALLAQASEWIEERIFSSIRRAGFDPEEKRGVSNFEPISRHQSDQLPLMGLLAKYK
;
A
#
# COMPACT_ATOMS: atom_id res chain seq x y z
N MET A 1 9.89 31.55 -6.25
CA MET A 1 8.42 31.49 -6.11
C MET A 1 8.08 31.63 -4.64
N THR A 2 7.34 32.68 -4.27
CA THR A 2 6.80 32.85 -2.92
C THR A 2 5.55 31.99 -2.77
N THR A 3 5.60 30.97 -1.91
CA THR A 3 4.41 30.20 -1.52
C THR A 3 3.35 31.14 -0.93
N PRO A 4 2.07 31.00 -1.31
CA PRO A 4 0.99 31.82 -0.76
C PRO A 4 0.99 31.77 0.78
N ASN A 5 0.77 32.92 1.42
CA ASN A 5 0.85 33.06 2.89
C ASN A 5 -0.06 32.08 3.65
N CYS A 6 -1.15 31.61 3.04
CA CYS A 6 -2.08 30.64 3.64
C CYS A 6 -1.46 29.26 3.91
N TYR A 7 -0.32 28.92 3.31
CA TYR A 7 0.35 27.62 3.53
C TYR A 7 1.48 27.68 4.56
N ARG A 8 1.89 28.87 5.03
CA ARG A 8 2.98 29.02 6.00
C ARG A 8 2.70 28.39 7.37
N GLN A 9 1.43 28.15 7.68
CA GLN A 9 0.99 27.56 8.96
C GLN A 9 0.50 26.11 8.80
N ASN A 10 0.67 25.50 7.63
CA ASN A 10 0.27 24.12 7.41
C ASN A 10 1.44 23.19 7.70
N PHE A 11 1.18 22.22 8.57
CA PHE A 11 2.15 21.21 8.96
C PHE A 11 1.56 19.83 8.73
N ILE A 12 2.33 18.96 8.08
CA ILE A 12 1.94 17.57 7.83
C ILE A 12 3.05 16.64 8.31
N PRO A 13 2.71 15.39 8.69
CA PRO A 13 3.70 14.38 8.99
C PRO A 13 4.69 14.15 7.84
N ILE A 14 5.97 13.89 8.16
CA ILE A 14 7.04 13.71 7.17
C ILE A 14 6.69 12.67 6.11
N LYS A 15 6.07 11.55 6.51
CA LYS A 15 5.68 10.49 5.59
C LYS A 15 4.85 10.99 4.40
N TYR A 16 4.02 12.03 4.58
CA TYR A 16 3.19 12.58 3.50
C TYR A 16 3.95 13.40 2.46
N PHE A 17 5.21 13.78 2.72
CA PHE A 17 6.05 14.40 1.69
C PHE A 17 6.59 13.37 0.68
N LEU A 18 6.53 12.07 1.01
CA LEU A 18 7.05 10.99 0.17
C LEU A 18 5.99 10.53 -0.83
N SER A 19 6.37 10.44 -2.10
CA SER A 19 5.53 9.88 -3.17
C SER A 19 5.33 8.38 -2.98
N SER A 20 6.35 7.68 -2.49
CA SER A 20 6.29 6.28 -2.07
C SER A 20 5.18 6.04 -1.05
N TYR A 21 5.07 6.87 -0.01
CA TYR A 21 4.03 6.74 1.01
C TYR A 21 2.63 7.05 0.47
N ARG A 22 2.50 8.03 -0.43
CA ARG A 22 1.22 8.31 -1.11
C ARG A 22 0.76 7.11 -1.94
N ALA A 23 1.66 6.52 -2.73
CA ALA A 23 1.36 5.30 -3.47
C ALA A 23 1.02 4.13 -2.54
N LEU A 24 1.72 3.96 -1.41
CA LEU A 24 1.35 2.96 -0.40
C LEU A 24 -0.08 3.19 0.12
N SER A 25 -0.46 4.43 0.44
CA SER A 25 -1.80 4.79 0.90
C SER A 25 -2.87 4.43 -0.15
N ASP A 26 -2.63 4.74 -1.42
CA ASP A 26 -3.52 4.39 -2.52
C ASP A 26 -3.61 2.86 -2.71
N GLY A 27 -2.49 2.15 -2.57
CA GLY A 27 -2.46 0.68 -2.58
C GLY A 27 -3.29 0.06 -1.46
N ARG A 28 -3.21 0.61 -0.24
CA ARG A 28 -4.04 0.16 0.90
C ARG A 28 -5.52 0.41 0.66
N PHE A 29 -5.88 1.50 -0.01
CA PHE A 29 -7.26 1.70 -0.45
C PHE A 29 -7.69 0.62 -1.45
N GLY A 30 -6.84 0.26 -2.41
CA GLY A 30 -7.06 -0.86 -3.32
C GLY A 30 -7.32 -2.19 -2.58
N ILE A 31 -6.50 -2.52 -1.58
CA ILE A 31 -6.70 -3.70 -0.72
C ILE A 31 -8.07 -3.67 -0.04
N LYS A 32 -8.49 -2.53 0.51
CA LYS A 32 -9.80 -2.37 1.13
C LYS A 32 -10.94 -2.62 0.13
N GLN A 33 -10.79 -2.14 -1.11
CA GLN A 33 -11.78 -2.38 -2.15
C GLN A 33 -11.84 -3.85 -2.56
N LEU A 34 -10.70 -4.54 -2.65
CA LEU A 34 -10.67 -5.98 -2.92
C LEU A 34 -11.40 -6.78 -1.85
N LYS A 35 -11.20 -6.44 -0.56
CA LYS A 35 -11.94 -7.05 0.56
C LYS A 35 -13.44 -6.84 0.42
N LYS A 36 -13.85 -5.59 0.14
CA LYS A 36 -15.26 -5.25 -0.06
C LYS A 36 -15.88 -6.03 -1.23
N LEU A 37 -15.17 -6.18 -2.34
CA LEU A 37 -15.64 -6.96 -3.48
C LEU A 37 -15.81 -8.44 -3.12
N LEU A 38 -14.97 -9.02 -2.28
CA LEU A 38 -15.13 -10.40 -1.83
C LEU A 38 -16.31 -10.60 -0.87
N GLU A 39 -16.73 -9.54 -0.16
CA GLU A 39 -17.91 -9.55 0.71
C GLU A 39 -19.22 -9.34 -0.06
N ASP A 40 -19.16 -8.95 -1.33
CA ASP A 40 -20.33 -8.69 -2.18
C ASP A 40 -20.82 -10.00 -2.82
N GLU A 41 -22.10 -10.34 -2.65
CA GLU A 41 -22.69 -11.59 -3.16
C GLU A 41 -22.72 -11.65 -4.70
N ASP A 42 -22.74 -10.49 -5.35
CA ASP A 42 -22.85 -10.35 -6.81
C ASP A 42 -21.52 -9.96 -7.47
N PHE A 43 -20.38 -10.12 -6.78
CA PHE A 43 -19.11 -9.60 -7.29
C PHE A 43 -18.69 -10.25 -8.62
N LEU A 44 -18.27 -9.41 -9.56
CA LEU A 44 -17.72 -9.87 -10.82
C LEU A 44 -16.21 -10.08 -10.69
N ILE A 45 -15.74 -11.27 -11.02
CA ILE A 45 -14.30 -11.62 -11.04
C ILE A 45 -13.49 -10.64 -11.91
N SER A 46 -14.07 -10.12 -12.99
CA SER A 46 -13.43 -9.12 -13.83
C SER A 46 -13.16 -7.80 -13.11
N GLU A 47 -14.08 -7.34 -12.27
CA GLU A 47 -13.90 -6.12 -11.47
C GLU A 47 -12.81 -6.33 -10.44
N TRP A 48 -12.84 -7.47 -9.77
CA TRP A 48 -11.79 -7.85 -8.83
C TRP A 48 -10.40 -7.85 -9.49
N LYS A 49 -10.28 -8.44 -10.69
CA LYS A 49 -9.01 -8.46 -11.44
C LYS A 49 -8.49 -7.06 -11.76
N VAL A 50 -9.37 -6.14 -12.18
CA VAL A 50 -8.96 -4.75 -12.47
C VAL A 50 -8.43 -4.07 -11.22
N VAL A 51 -9.13 -4.21 -10.10
CA VAL A 51 -8.70 -3.66 -8.81
C VAL A 51 -7.39 -4.33 -8.33
N TRP A 52 -7.24 -5.64 -8.54
CA TRP A 52 -6.04 -6.40 -8.19
C TRP A 52 -4.82 -5.87 -8.93
N ILE A 53 -4.92 -5.73 -10.25
CA ILE A 53 -3.87 -5.20 -11.12
C ILE A 53 -3.47 -3.79 -10.65
N GLY A 54 -4.46 -2.92 -10.44
CA GLY A 54 -4.22 -1.55 -9.95
C GLY A 54 -3.51 -1.55 -8.60
N THR A 55 -3.92 -2.43 -7.69
CA THR A 55 -3.34 -2.53 -6.35
C THR A 55 -1.88 -3.03 -6.40
N CYS A 56 -1.60 -4.12 -7.13
CA CYS A 56 -0.26 -4.65 -7.32
C CYS A 56 0.68 -3.61 -7.96
N ALA A 57 0.21 -2.94 -9.03
CA ALA A 57 0.97 -1.91 -9.71
C ALA A 57 1.28 -0.72 -8.79
N THR A 58 0.32 -0.31 -7.98
CA THR A 58 0.45 0.82 -7.05
C THR A 58 1.40 0.50 -5.91
N LEU A 59 1.28 -0.67 -5.27
CA LEU A 59 2.21 -1.12 -4.22
C LEU A 59 3.63 -1.31 -4.75
N ARG A 60 3.79 -1.90 -5.94
CA ARG A 60 5.09 -1.96 -6.61
C ARG A 60 5.67 -0.57 -6.83
N SER A 61 4.85 0.37 -7.29
CA SER A 61 5.26 1.76 -7.53
C SER A 61 5.71 2.44 -6.23
N ALA A 62 5.07 2.16 -5.09
CA ALA A 62 5.48 2.68 -3.80
C ALA A 62 6.95 2.36 -3.48
N VAL A 63 7.43 1.16 -3.81
CA VAL A 63 8.84 0.77 -3.64
C VAL A 63 9.75 1.47 -4.64
N GLU A 64 9.39 1.45 -5.93
CA GLU A 64 10.19 2.08 -7.01
C GLU A 64 10.35 3.59 -6.82
N LEU A 65 9.35 4.24 -6.21
CA LEU A 65 9.34 5.68 -5.94
C LEU A 65 10.39 6.10 -4.90
N PHE A 66 11.08 5.17 -4.22
CA PHE A 66 12.21 5.52 -3.37
C PHE A 66 13.30 6.26 -4.15
N ARG A 67 13.51 5.89 -5.42
CA ARG A 67 14.45 6.57 -6.33
C ARG A 67 14.03 8.01 -6.63
N VAL A 68 12.72 8.24 -6.73
CA VAL A 68 12.16 9.58 -6.99
C VAL A 68 12.23 10.43 -5.74
N ASP A 69 11.82 9.87 -4.60
CA ASP A 69 11.86 10.56 -3.31
C ASP A 69 13.30 10.89 -2.88
N ALA A 70 14.28 10.04 -3.21
CA ALA A 70 15.71 10.32 -3.02
C ALA A 70 16.23 11.51 -3.85
N GLN A 71 15.52 11.95 -4.88
CA GLN A 71 15.86 13.11 -5.70
C GLN A 71 15.03 14.36 -5.35
N SER A 72 14.14 14.26 -4.37
CA SER A 72 13.26 15.35 -3.95
C SER A 72 13.99 16.52 -3.28
N CYS A 73 13.26 17.54 -2.86
CA CYS A 73 13.76 18.68 -2.08
C CYS A 73 13.79 18.43 -0.56
N LEU A 74 13.63 17.18 -0.12
CA LEU A 74 13.72 16.80 1.30
C LEU A 74 15.14 16.91 1.85
N SER A 75 15.25 16.77 3.18
CA SER A 75 16.55 16.78 3.86
C SER A 75 17.52 15.77 3.23
N GLN A 76 18.81 16.13 3.15
CA GLN A 76 19.83 15.26 2.56
C GLN A 76 19.88 13.88 3.23
N ASN A 77 19.66 13.82 4.55
CA ASN A 77 19.66 12.58 5.31
C ASN A 77 18.52 11.65 4.85
N ILE A 78 17.29 12.14 4.72
CA ILE A 78 16.16 11.33 4.24
C ILE A 78 16.44 10.80 2.82
N ARG A 79 16.97 11.67 1.95
CA ARG A 79 17.30 11.30 0.57
C ARG A 79 18.38 10.21 0.49
N ASN A 80 19.41 10.30 1.31
CA ASN A 80 20.48 9.31 1.39
C ASN A 80 19.94 7.96 1.88
N GLU A 81 19.11 7.95 2.92
CA GLU A 81 18.56 6.72 3.48
C GLU A 81 17.57 6.02 2.53
N LEU A 82 16.73 6.78 1.82
CA LEU A 82 15.83 6.22 0.80
C LEU A 82 16.61 5.63 -0.38
N LYS A 83 17.67 6.30 -0.81
CA LYS A 83 18.58 5.78 -1.84
C LYS A 83 19.24 4.49 -1.37
N ALA A 84 19.76 4.47 -0.14
CA ALA A 84 20.41 3.30 0.43
C ALA A 84 19.44 2.12 0.60
N GLU A 85 18.21 2.37 1.04
CA GLU A 85 17.19 1.32 1.16
C GLU A 85 16.84 0.73 -0.21
N TRP A 86 16.66 1.56 -1.24
CA TRP A 86 16.40 1.08 -2.60
C TRP A 86 17.56 0.22 -3.14
N GLU A 87 18.81 0.68 -3.03
CA GLU A 87 19.96 -0.14 -3.46
C GLU A 87 20.05 -1.43 -2.64
N GLY A 88 19.78 -1.38 -1.34
CA GLY A 88 19.73 -2.55 -0.47
C GLY A 88 18.68 -3.58 -0.89
N ILE A 89 17.49 -3.13 -1.33
CA ILE A 89 16.42 -3.99 -1.86
C ILE A 89 16.84 -4.67 -3.17
N LYS A 90 17.62 -3.98 -3.97
CA LYS A 90 18.10 -4.44 -5.28
C LYS A 90 19.28 -5.39 -5.20
N GLU A 91 20.26 -5.10 -4.35
CA GLU A 91 21.48 -5.89 -4.21
C GLU A 91 21.23 -7.24 -3.53
N ARG A 92 20.21 -7.33 -2.66
CA ARG A 92 19.86 -8.53 -1.90
C ARG A 92 18.43 -8.98 -2.21
N ALA A 93 18.16 -9.18 -3.50
CA ALA A 93 16.82 -9.48 -3.99
C ALA A 93 16.20 -10.71 -3.31
N GLU A 94 17.02 -11.71 -3.01
CA GLU A 94 16.66 -12.94 -2.30
C GLU A 94 16.12 -12.70 -0.87
N LEU A 95 16.48 -11.59 -0.22
CA LEU A 95 15.96 -11.22 1.10
C LEU A 95 14.64 -10.45 1.01
N HIS A 96 14.18 -10.13 -0.20
CA HIS A 96 12.99 -9.33 -0.45
C HIS A 96 11.99 -10.03 -1.40
N PRO A 97 11.61 -11.30 -1.13
CA PRO A 97 10.75 -12.07 -2.04
C PRO A 97 9.37 -11.43 -2.23
N ILE A 98 8.85 -10.73 -1.22
CA ILE A 98 7.55 -10.06 -1.31
C ILE A 98 7.50 -8.97 -2.39
N TYR A 99 8.66 -8.35 -2.67
CA TYR A 99 8.78 -7.40 -3.76
C TYR A 99 9.14 -8.10 -5.08
N TRP A 100 10.17 -8.96 -5.10
CA TRP A 100 10.69 -9.55 -6.34
C TRP A 100 9.85 -10.71 -6.87
N GLU A 101 9.49 -11.68 -6.04
CA GLU A 101 8.74 -12.87 -6.42
C GLU A 101 7.23 -12.69 -6.40
N PHE A 102 6.73 -11.65 -5.72
CA PHE A 102 5.32 -11.29 -5.73
C PHE A 102 5.02 -10.02 -6.53
N LEU A 103 5.18 -8.82 -5.95
CA LEU A 103 4.69 -7.57 -6.58
C LEU A 103 5.28 -7.31 -7.97
N LYS A 104 6.58 -7.53 -8.15
CA LYS A 104 7.25 -7.33 -9.43
C LYS A 104 6.81 -8.38 -10.45
N LYS A 105 6.87 -9.66 -10.08
CA LYS A 105 6.49 -10.79 -10.91
C LYS A 105 5.03 -10.73 -11.34
N GLU A 106 4.12 -10.39 -10.43
CA GLU A 106 2.69 -10.29 -10.73
C GLU A 106 2.44 -9.24 -11.81
N ARG A 107 3.03 -8.04 -11.67
CA ARG A 107 2.97 -7.01 -12.71
C ARG A 107 3.59 -7.51 -14.03
N ASP A 108 4.72 -8.19 -13.98
CA ASP A 108 5.39 -8.68 -15.18
C ASP A 108 4.54 -9.75 -15.90
N ASN A 109 3.89 -10.64 -15.16
CA ASN A 109 2.93 -11.62 -15.69
C ASN A 109 1.72 -10.93 -16.33
N ILE A 110 1.16 -9.92 -15.68
CA ILE A 110 0.00 -9.16 -16.19
C ILE A 110 0.35 -8.42 -17.49
N ILE A 111 1.50 -7.73 -17.53
CA ILE A 111 1.86 -6.91 -18.69
C ILE A 111 2.28 -7.77 -19.89
N HIS A 112 3.09 -8.81 -19.67
CA HIS A 112 3.68 -9.57 -20.78
C HIS A 112 2.81 -10.75 -21.23
N GLU A 113 2.05 -11.36 -20.32
CA GLU A 113 1.30 -12.58 -20.60
C GLU A 113 -0.21 -12.45 -20.36
N TYR A 114 -0.67 -11.33 -19.80
CA TYR A 114 -2.04 -11.14 -19.33
C TYR A 114 -2.50 -12.29 -18.41
N LYS A 115 -1.59 -12.72 -17.51
CA LYS A 115 -1.84 -13.74 -16.49
C LYS A 115 -1.75 -13.13 -15.11
N TRP A 116 -2.59 -13.62 -14.21
CA TRP A 116 -2.58 -13.32 -12.78
C TRP A 116 -2.36 -14.61 -12.00
N SER A 117 -1.65 -14.51 -10.89
CA SER A 117 -1.39 -15.65 -10.03
C SER A 117 -2.57 -15.90 -9.08
N ALA A 118 -3.35 -14.86 -8.76
CA ALA A 118 -4.51 -14.97 -7.88
C ALA A 118 -5.72 -15.60 -8.59
N TYR A 119 -6.19 -16.76 -8.13
CA TYR A 119 -7.31 -17.49 -8.71
C TYR A 119 -8.43 -17.72 -7.70
N GLU A 120 -9.66 -17.82 -8.21
CA GLU A 120 -10.85 -18.08 -7.39
C GLU A 120 -10.82 -19.51 -6.85
N ALA A 121 -10.96 -19.61 -5.53
CA ALA A 121 -11.12 -20.84 -4.79
C ALA A 121 -12.31 -20.69 -3.82
N TRP A 122 -13.01 -21.79 -3.58
CA TRP A 122 -14.08 -21.82 -2.59
C TRP A 122 -13.56 -22.58 -1.38
N LEU A 123 -13.57 -21.95 -0.20
CA LEU A 123 -13.01 -22.56 1.01
C LEU A 123 -14.12 -22.92 1.98
N SER A 124 -14.11 -24.17 2.46
CA SER A 124 -14.92 -24.57 3.63
C SER A 124 -14.34 -24.00 4.94
N PRO A 125 -15.06 -24.02 6.07
CA PRO A 125 -14.59 -23.43 7.34
C PRO A 125 -13.29 -24.02 7.88
N ASP A 126 -12.98 -25.25 7.49
CA ASP A 126 -11.74 -25.98 7.80
C ASP A 126 -10.57 -25.62 6.86
N GLY A 127 -10.78 -24.72 5.89
CA GLY A 127 -9.77 -24.25 4.94
C GLY A 127 -9.55 -25.18 3.73
N ALA A 128 -10.36 -26.23 3.56
CA ALA A 128 -10.25 -27.12 2.41
C ALA A 128 -10.81 -26.45 1.14
N ILE A 129 -10.10 -26.61 0.01
CA ILE A 129 -10.55 -26.13 -1.29
C ILE A 129 -11.71 -27.00 -1.78
N GLN A 130 -12.85 -26.37 -1.99
CA GLN A 130 -14.09 -26.94 -2.51
C GLN A 130 -14.29 -26.54 -3.96
N SER A 131 -15.08 -27.35 -4.68
CA SER A 131 -15.54 -26.96 -6.02
C SER A 131 -16.50 -25.78 -5.93
N PRO A 132 -16.46 -24.83 -6.89
CA PRO A 132 -17.42 -23.73 -6.93
C PRO A 132 -18.84 -24.31 -6.93
N PRO A 133 -19.74 -23.80 -6.08
CA PRO A 133 -21.12 -24.26 -6.05
C PRO A 133 -21.76 -24.01 -7.42
N THR A 134 -22.40 -25.03 -7.99
CA THR A 134 -23.24 -24.88 -9.18
C THR A 134 -24.34 -23.83 -8.93
N LEU A 135 -24.99 -23.28 -9.95
CA LEU A 135 -26.11 -22.33 -9.76
C LEU A 135 -27.19 -22.87 -8.79
N LEU A 136 -27.49 -24.17 -8.88
CA LEU A 136 -28.33 -24.89 -7.90
C LEU A 136 -27.61 -25.11 -6.56
N GLY A 137 -26.31 -25.40 -6.60
CA GLY A 137 -25.46 -25.47 -5.41
C GLY A 137 -25.37 -24.16 -4.62
N ARG A 138 -25.48 -22.97 -5.23
CA ARG A 138 -25.49 -21.68 -4.51
C ARG A 138 -26.79 -21.48 -3.71
N LEU A 139 -27.90 -22.02 -4.21
CA LEU A 139 -29.20 -21.98 -3.53
C LEU A 139 -29.32 -23.02 -2.41
N VAL A 140 -28.50 -24.08 -2.45
CA VAL A 140 -28.53 -25.21 -1.52
C VAL A 140 -27.28 -25.27 -0.62
N ALA A 141 -26.24 -24.49 -0.93
CA ALA A 141 -25.02 -24.43 -0.15
C ALA A 141 -25.38 -23.99 1.27
N SER A 142 -25.06 -24.87 2.23
CA SER A 142 -24.91 -24.48 3.62
C SER A 142 -23.98 -23.28 3.69
N SER A 143 -24.40 -22.28 4.45
CA SER A 143 -23.89 -20.92 4.71
C SER A 143 -22.39 -20.71 4.94
N ASP A 144 -21.56 -21.72 4.78
CA ASP A 144 -20.26 -21.82 5.42
C ASP A 144 -19.08 -21.89 4.43
N VAL A 145 -19.33 -21.90 3.12
CA VAL A 145 -18.28 -21.85 2.09
C VAL A 145 -18.15 -20.43 1.57
N SER A 146 -16.97 -19.83 1.73
CA SER A 146 -16.70 -18.45 1.30
C SER A 146 -15.80 -18.41 0.06
N PRO A 147 -16.05 -17.48 -0.88
CA PRO A 147 -15.12 -17.24 -1.97
C PRO A 147 -13.83 -16.63 -1.41
N SER A 148 -12.70 -17.22 -1.78
CA SER A 148 -11.35 -16.69 -1.49
C SER A 148 -10.54 -16.66 -2.78
N LEU A 149 -9.46 -15.89 -2.76
CA LEU A 149 -8.55 -15.78 -3.88
C LEU A 149 -7.18 -16.23 -3.43
N LEU A 150 -6.72 -17.33 -4.00
CA LEU A 150 -5.45 -17.94 -3.62
C LEU A 150 -4.41 -17.68 -4.68
N MET A 151 -3.16 -17.59 -4.26
CA MET A 151 -2.02 -17.46 -5.16
C MET A 151 -1.68 -18.81 -5.79
N LYS A 152 -1.41 -18.82 -7.09
CA LYS A 152 -1.02 -20.01 -7.86
C LYS A 152 0.46 -20.00 -8.19
N GLY A 153 1.15 -21.06 -7.78
CA GLY A 153 2.56 -21.30 -8.09
C GLY A 153 3.53 -20.33 -7.39
N GLY A 154 4.83 -20.66 -7.47
CA GLY A 154 5.89 -19.87 -6.87
C GLY A 154 5.94 -19.97 -5.34
N GLU A 155 6.68 -19.05 -4.70
CA GLU A 155 6.95 -19.07 -3.26
C GLU A 155 5.70 -18.87 -2.39
N TYR A 156 4.66 -18.25 -2.96
CA TYR A 156 3.43 -17.92 -2.25
C TYR A 156 2.25 -18.81 -2.65
N GLU A 157 2.49 -19.97 -3.26
CA GLU A 157 1.41 -20.87 -3.68
C GLU A 157 0.48 -21.24 -2.51
N GLY A 158 -0.84 -21.12 -2.74
CA GLY A 158 -1.88 -21.41 -1.75
C GLY A 158 -2.12 -20.30 -0.73
N PHE A 159 -1.35 -19.20 -0.75
CA PHE A 159 -1.58 -18.09 0.16
C PHE A 159 -2.82 -17.30 -0.25
N ASP A 160 -3.56 -16.78 0.73
CA ASP A 160 -4.63 -15.80 0.47
C ASP A 160 -4.01 -14.55 -0.16
N SER A 161 -4.51 -14.21 -1.34
CA SER A 161 -3.96 -13.15 -2.20
C SER A 161 -4.14 -11.77 -1.59
N VAL A 162 -5.26 -11.54 -0.90
CA VAL A 162 -5.57 -10.25 -0.26
C VAL A 162 -4.76 -10.09 1.03
N ALA A 163 -4.59 -11.17 1.79
CA ALA A 163 -3.70 -11.21 2.94
C ALA A 163 -2.24 -10.98 2.53
N LEU A 164 -1.80 -11.56 1.41
CA LEU A 164 -0.46 -11.33 0.86
C LEU A 164 -0.25 -9.88 0.44
N LEU A 165 -1.24 -9.23 -0.18
CA LEU A 165 -1.17 -7.78 -0.44
C LEU A 165 -1.09 -6.96 0.85
N ALA A 166 -1.82 -7.35 1.90
CA ALA A 166 -1.75 -6.68 3.20
C ALA A 166 -0.33 -6.77 3.79
N GLN A 167 0.26 -7.97 3.80
CA GLN A 167 1.65 -8.21 4.20
C GLN A 167 2.62 -7.37 3.35
N ALA A 168 2.41 -7.29 2.04
CA ALA A 168 3.24 -6.47 1.16
C ALA A 168 3.13 -4.98 1.53
N SER A 169 1.93 -4.49 1.83
CA SER A 169 1.73 -3.09 2.27
C SER A 169 2.41 -2.78 3.60
N GLU A 170 2.38 -3.70 4.56
CA GLU A 170 3.06 -3.57 5.85
C GLU A 170 4.58 -3.57 5.68
N TRP A 171 5.09 -4.48 4.84
CA TRP A 171 6.49 -4.53 4.49
C TRP A 171 6.96 -3.21 3.86
N ILE A 172 6.21 -2.66 2.89
CA ILE A 172 6.52 -1.36 2.26
C ILE A 172 6.53 -0.24 3.30
N GLU A 173 5.53 -0.18 4.18
CA GLU A 173 5.47 0.84 5.23
C GLU A 173 6.71 0.80 6.11
N GLU A 174 7.11 -0.38 6.55
CA GLU A 174 8.30 -0.52 7.39
C GLU A 174 9.58 -0.11 6.66
N ARG A 175 9.70 -0.35 5.34
CA ARG A 175 10.83 0.16 4.54
C ARG A 175 10.85 1.69 4.49
N ILE A 176 9.70 2.32 4.30
CA ILE A 176 9.58 3.79 4.30
C ILE A 176 9.91 4.35 5.69
N PHE A 177 9.29 3.81 6.73
CA PHE A 177 9.41 4.34 8.09
C PHE A 177 10.79 4.11 8.67
N SER A 178 11.41 2.95 8.44
CA SER A 178 12.79 2.70 8.84
C SER A 178 13.77 3.64 8.15
N SER A 179 13.57 3.97 6.87
CA SER A 179 14.40 4.95 6.16
C SER A 179 14.30 6.35 6.78
N ILE A 180 13.08 6.79 7.13
CA ILE A 180 12.87 8.06 7.84
C ILE A 180 13.57 8.04 9.22
N ARG A 181 13.40 6.96 9.98
CA ARG A 181 14.00 6.81 11.31
C ARG A 181 15.53 6.80 11.27
N ARG A 182 16.14 6.07 10.33
CA ARG A 182 17.61 6.06 10.15
C ARG A 182 18.15 7.44 9.74
N ALA A 183 17.34 8.25 9.07
CA ALA A 183 17.70 9.62 8.74
C ALA A 183 17.65 10.58 9.95
N GLY A 184 17.20 10.10 11.11
CA GLY A 184 17.09 10.87 12.36
C GLY A 184 15.74 11.56 12.56
N PHE A 185 14.70 11.12 11.86
CA PHE A 185 13.37 11.73 11.87
C PHE A 185 12.31 10.75 12.38
N ASP A 186 11.18 11.25 12.85
CA ASP A 186 9.99 10.44 13.15
C ASP A 186 8.98 10.54 11.99
N PRO A 187 8.50 9.44 11.39
CA PRO A 187 7.50 9.48 10.32
C PRO A 187 6.26 10.33 10.63
N GLU A 188 5.85 10.39 11.90
CA GLU A 188 4.69 11.16 12.35
C GLU A 188 5.02 12.62 12.71
N GLU A 189 6.30 12.99 12.80
CA GLU A 189 6.63 14.37 13.15
C GLU A 189 6.19 15.34 12.06
N LYS A 190 5.64 16.45 12.51
CA LYS A 190 5.05 17.45 11.63
C LYS A 190 6.12 18.43 11.15
N ARG A 191 6.19 18.61 9.83
CA ARG A 191 7.04 19.61 9.16
C ARG A 191 6.21 20.58 8.34
N GLY A 192 6.69 21.81 8.23
CA GLY A 192 6.02 22.86 7.45
C GLY A 192 5.98 22.47 5.97
N VAL A 193 4.80 22.58 5.34
CA VAL A 193 4.58 22.14 3.95
C VAL A 193 5.50 22.89 2.96
N SER A 194 5.82 24.15 3.23
CA SER A 194 6.60 25.00 2.33
C SER A 194 8.11 25.03 2.59
N ASN A 195 8.56 24.71 3.80
CA ASN A 195 9.95 24.90 4.24
C ASN A 195 10.57 23.69 4.93
N PHE A 196 9.78 22.64 5.21
CA PHE A 196 10.20 21.44 5.94
C PHE A 196 10.76 21.73 7.36
N GLU A 197 10.43 22.88 7.94
CA GLU A 197 10.87 23.25 9.29
C GLU A 197 9.99 22.60 10.37
N PRO A 198 10.52 22.35 11.57
CA PRO A 198 9.73 21.91 12.72
C PRO A 198 8.67 22.94 13.12
N ILE A 199 7.58 22.48 13.75
CA ILE A 199 6.65 23.36 14.47
C ILE A 199 7.44 24.10 15.56
N SER A 200 7.43 25.43 15.51
CA SER A 200 8.01 26.25 16.58
C SER A 200 7.21 26.09 17.88
N ARG A 201 7.85 26.10 19.05
CA ARG A 201 7.18 25.96 20.36
C ARG A 201 6.09 27.01 20.61
N HIS A 202 6.12 28.15 19.94
CA HIS A 202 5.06 29.17 20.04
C HIS A 202 3.82 28.86 19.20
N GLN A 203 3.94 28.00 18.17
CA GLN A 203 2.84 27.58 17.30
C GLN A 203 2.15 26.30 17.81
N SER A 204 2.81 25.49 18.65
CA SER A 204 2.19 24.30 19.27
C SER A 204 1.00 24.64 20.16
N ASP A 205 1.05 25.78 20.86
CA ASP A 205 0.01 26.21 21.80
C ASP A 205 -1.24 26.78 21.10
N GLN A 206 -1.16 27.09 19.81
CA GLN A 206 -2.27 27.62 19.00
C GLN A 206 -3.02 26.54 18.20
N LEU A 207 -2.50 25.32 18.16
CA LEU A 207 -3.07 24.20 17.39
C LEU A 207 -4.39 23.58 17.91
N PRO A 208 -4.95 23.85 19.12
CA PRO A 208 -6.24 23.25 19.49
C PRO A 208 -7.50 23.95 18.94
N LEU A 209 -7.43 25.12 18.28
CA LEU A 209 -8.64 25.93 18.01
C LEU A 209 -9.13 25.93 16.56
N MET A 210 -8.32 25.50 15.58
CA MET A 210 -8.72 25.55 14.17
C MET A 210 -9.62 24.38 13.73
N GLY A 211 -9.73 23.30 14.52
CA GLY A 211 -10.59 22.15 14.21
C GLY A 211 -12.09 22.36 14.48
N LEU A 212 -12.45 23.40 15.25
CA LEU A 212 -13.84 23.66 15.65
C LEU A 212 -14.54 24.73 14.80
N LEU A 213 -13.80 25.57 14.07
CA LEU A 213 -14.40 26.65 13.27
C LEU A 213 -14.73 26.27 11.82
N ALA A 214 -14.35 25.07 11.37
CA ALA A 214 -14.69 24.57 10.03
C ALA A 214 -16.04 23.82 9.96
N LYS A 215 -16.80 23.74 11.06
CA LYS A 215 -18.14 23.11 11.09
C LYS A 215 -19.32 24.07 10.92
N TYR A 216 -19.07 25.36 10.72
CA TYR A 216 -20.12 26.34 10.43
C TYR A 216 -19.64 27.32 9.36
N LYS A 217 -19.77 26.93 8.09
CA LYS A 217 -20.02 27.81 6.95
C LYS A 217 -20.45 27.00 5.74
#